data_AF-X1V6A7-F1
#
_entry.id   AF-X1V6A7-F1
#
_cell.length_a   1.000
_cell.length_b   1.000
_cell.length_c   1.000
_cell.angle_alpha   90.00
_cell.angle_beta   90.00
_cell.angle_gamma   90.00
#
_symmetry.space_group_name_H-M   'P 1'
#
loop_
_entity.id
_entity.type
_entity.pdbx_description
1 polymer ?
#
loop_
_entity_poly.entity_id
_entity_poly.type
_entity_poly.pdbx_seq_one_letter_code
_entity_poly.pdbx_strand_id
1 'polypeptide(L)'
;MAKTIEEINEKIKSRKVVVLNAEEIIDYVKEKGIKKAAKEVDVVTTATFGPMCSSGAFINFGHPDPPIKMTKVWLNDVPAYTGIAAVDVYIGAAELSETEGMNYGGAYVIEDLILGKSVKLRATAYGTDCYPRREIETYITRDTINQAY
;
A
#
# COMPACT_ATOMS: atom_id res chain seq x y z
N MET A 1 -22.67 1.74 -26.19
CA MET A 1 -22.12 0.61 -25.42
C MET A 1 -21.17 1.17 -24.39
N ALA A 2 -21.27 0.71 -23.15
CA ALA A 2 -20.25 1.00 -22.14
C ALA A 2 -18.99 0.19 -22.46
N LYS A 3 -17.82 0.75 -22.17
CA LYS A 3 -16.53 0.04 -22.28
C LYS A 3 -16.47 -1.05 -21.23
N THR A 4 -15.83 -2.18 -21.54
CA THR A 4 -15.60 -3.22 -20.54
C THR A 4 -14.29 -2.97 -19.78
N ILE A 5 -14.15 -3.59 -18.61
CA ILE A 5 -12.92 -3.51 -17.81
C ILE A 5 -11.77 -4.18 -18.57
N GLU A 6 -12.04 -5.27 -19.27
CA GLU A 6 -11.07 -5.99 -20.09
C GLU A 6 -10.50 -5.10 -21.19
N GLU A 7 -11.35 -4.38 -21.93
CA GLU A 7 -10.94 -3.43 -22.97
C GLU A 7 -10.06 -2.30 -22.39
N ILE A 8 -10.43 -1.76 -21.23
CA ILE A 8 -9.64 -0.72 -20.56
C ILE A 8 -8.26 -1.27 -20.13
N ASN A 9 -8.21 -2.49 -19.59
CA ASN A 9 -6.95 -3.13 -19.19
C ASN A 9 -6.03 -3.41 -20.38
N GLU A 10 -6.55 -3.78 -21.54
CA GLU A 10 -5.77 -3.91 -22.77
C GLU A 10 -5.18 -2.57 -23.23
N LYS A 11 -5.96 -1.48 -23.13
CA LYS A 11 -5.46 -0.13 -23.41
C LYS A 11 -4.38 0.33 -22.43
N ILE A 12 -4.50 -0.02 -21.15
CA ILE A 12 -3.47 0.26 -20.14
C ILE A 12 -2.17 -0.47 -20.50
N LYS A 13 -2.25 -1.79 -20.76
CA LYS A 13 -1.09 -2.61 -21.16
C LYS A 13 -0.41 -2.10 -22.44
N SER A 14 -1.20 -1.63 -23.40
CA SER A 14 -0.70 -1.07 -24.66
C SER A 14 -0.34 0.41 -24.61
N ARG A 15 -0.44 1.08 -23.45
CA ARG A 15 -0.20 2.51 -23.25
C ARG A 15 -1.04 3.42 -24.17
N LYS A 16 -2.25 2.99 -24.51
CA LYS A 16 -3.23 3.73 -25.33
C LYS A 16 -4.43 4.24 -24.53
N VAL A 17 -4.44 4.00 -23.22
CA VAL A 17 -5.50 4.44 -22.31
C VAL A 17 -5.55 5.97 -22.26
N VAL A 18 -6.75 6.54 -22.40
CA VAL A 18 -6.98 7.97 -22.18
C VAL A 18 -7.47 8.16 -20.75
N VAL A 19 -6.63 8.79 -19.92
CA VAL A 19 -6.92 9.08 -18.52
C VAL A 19 -7.05 10.58 -18.35
N LEU A 20 -8.16 11.03 -17.76
CA LEU A 20 -8.35 12.42 -17.35
C LEU A 20 -8.64 12.48 -15.85
N ASN A 21 -8.28 13.57 -15.19
CA ASN A 21 -8.70 13.82 -13.82
C ASN A 21 -10.11 14.45 -13.76
N ALA A 22 -10.62 14.60 -12.54
CA ALA A 22 -11.96 15.14 -12.28
C ALA A 22 -12.16 16.58 -12.79
N GLU A 23 -11.11 17.38 -12.91
CA GLU A 23 -11.18 18.75 -13.44
C GLU A 23 -11.11 18.74 -14.98
N GLU A 24 -10.18 17.98 -15.56
CA GLU A 24 -9.96 17.87 -17.00
C GLU A 24 -11.18 17.33 -17.75
N ILE A 25 -11.92 16.38 -17.16
CA ILE A 25 -13.11 15.82 -17.80
C ILE A 25 -14.22 16.86 -17.99
N ILE A 26 -14.30 17.86 -17.11
CA ILE A 26 -15.34 18.90 -17.18
C ILE A 26 -15.17 19.71 -18.46
N ASP A 27 -13.94 20.17 -18.73
CA ASP A 27 -13.66 20.96 -19.93
C ASP A 27 -13.70 20.11 -21.20
N TYR A 28 -13.25 18.85 -21.13
CA TYR A 28 -13.34 17.92 -22.25
C TYR A 28 -14.80 17.66 -22.69
N VAL A 29 -15.72 17.52 -21.72
CA VAL A 29 -17.15 17.36 -22.01
C VAL A 29 -17.75 18.64 -22.58
N LYS A 30 -17.36 19.83 -22.10
CA LYS A 30 -17.81 21.11 -22.68
C LYS A 30 -17.38 21.25 -24.14
N GLU A 31 -16.16 20.86 -24.48
CA GLU A 31 -15.62 21.00 -25.84
C GLU A 31 -16.15 19.93 -26.81
N LYS A 32 -16.16 18.65 -26.38
CA LYS A 32 -16.44 17.51 -27.28
C LYS A 32 -17.86 16.96 -27.17
N GLY A 33 -18.58 17.33 -26.12
CA GLY A 33 -19.88 16.78 -25.78
C GLY A 33 -19.81 15.42 -25.09
N ILE A 34 -20.80 15.14 -24.23
CA ILE A 34 -20.81 13.98 -23.32
C ILE A 34 -20.70 12.62 -24.04
N LYS A 35 -21.35 12.46 -25.20
CA LYS A 35 -21.31 11.19 -25.96
C LYS A 35 -19.91 10.89 -26.50
N LYS A 36 -19.19 11.93 -26.92
CA LYS A 36 -17.83 11.79 -27.46
C LYS A 36 -16.83 11.58 -26.34
N ALA A 37 -16.94 12.36 -25.26
CA ALA A 37 -16.14 12.19 -24.05
C ALA A 37 -16.24 10.75 -23.49
N ALA A 38 -17.45 10.22 -23.32
CA ALA A 38 -17.65 8.85 -22.85
C ALA A 38 -17.06 7.77 -23.78
N LYS A 39 -16.95 8.06 -25.08
CA LYS A 39 -16.33 7.15 -26.05
C LYS A 39 -14.80 7.22 -26.02
N GLU A 40 -14.24 8.41 -25.83
CA GLU A 40 -12.80 8.67 -25.95
C GLU A 40 -12.06 8.48 -24.62
N VAL A 41 -12.63 8.91 -23.49
CA VAL A 41 -12.00 8.83 -22.16
C VAL A 41 -12.23 7.47 -21.52
N ASP A 42 -11.16 6.78 -21.13
CA ASP A 42 -11.20 5.42 -20.59
C ASP A 42 -11.28 5.38 -19.07
N VAL A 43 -10.56 6.27 -18.40
CA VAL A 43 -10.54 6.36 -16.93
C VAL A 43 -10.66 7.83 -16.53
N VAL A 44 -11.51 8.10 -15.53
CA VAL A 44 -11.56 9.40 -14.85
C VAL A 44 -11.03 9.22 -13.44
N THR A 45 -9.91 9.87 -13.10
CA THR A 45 -9.33 9.79 -11.77
C THR A 45 -9.90 10.90 -10.89
N THR A 46 -10.64 10.52 -9.86
CA THR A 46 -11.17 11.42 -8.84
C THR A 46 -10.32 11.27 -7.58
N ALA A 47 -9.18 11.97 -7.54
CA ALA A 47 -8.42 12.10 -6.32
C ALA A 47 -9.02 13.23 -5.48
N THR A 48 -9.19 12.99 -4.18
CA THR A 48 -9.55 14.04 -3.22
C THR A 48 -8.36 14.23 -2.29
N PHE A 49 -7.90 15.46 -2.12
CA PHE A 49 -6.93 15.82 -1.09
C PHE A 49 -7.68 16.46 0.07
N GLY A 50 -7.68 15.80 1.22
CA GLY A 50 -8.29 16.29 2.44
C GLY A 50 -7.68 15.59 3.66
N PRO A 51 -7.84 16.15 4.87
CA PRO A 51 -7.40 15.50 6.08
C PRO A 51 -8.18 14.19 6.25
N MET A 52 -7.52 13.07 5.97
CA MET A 52 -8.09 11.74 6.16
C MET A 52 -7.69 11.23 7.55
N CYS A 53 -8.69 10.96 8.37
CA CYS A 53 -8.50 10.22 9.61
C CYS A 53 -8.60 8.72 9.32
N SER A 54 -7.90 7.90 10.11
CA SER A 54 -8.00 6.44 10.06
C SER A 54 -7.47 5.76 8.79
N SER A 55 -6.35 6.25 8.25
CA SER A 55 -5.60 5.56 7.19
C SER A 55 -4.52 4.64 7.76
N GLY A 56 -4.22 3.54 7.07
CA GLY A 56 -3.20 2.58 7.45
C GLY A 56 -3.18 1.40 6.47
N ALA A 57 -2.33 0.43 6.72
CA ALA A 57 -2.22 -0.79 5.92
C ALA A 57 -2.13 -2.03 6.80
N PHE A 58 -2.73 -3.12 6.33
CA PHE A 58 -2.60 -4.44 6.95
C PHE A 58 -1.59 -5.27 6.16
N ILE A 59 -0.59 -5.84 6.83
CA ILE A 59 0.52 -6.53 6.16
C ILE A 59 0.76 -7.90 6.80
N ASN A 60 0.82 -8.93 5.96
CA ASN A 60 1.27 -10.28 6.32
C ASN A 60 2.64 -10.54 5.69
N PHE A 61 3.64 -10.82 6.52
CA PHE A 61 5.02 -11.01 6.05
C PHE A 61 5.34 -12.44 5.57
N GLY A 62 4.46 -13.40 5.83
CA GLY A 62 4.80 -14.83 5.74
C GLY A 62 5.77 -15.27 6.85
N HIS A 63 5.85 -16.58 7.08
CA HIS A 63 6.76 -17.12 8.09
C HIS A 63 8.18 -17.30 7.54
N PRO A 64 9.22 -16.90 8.30
CA PRO A 64 10.57 -17.40 8.08
C PRO A 64 10.69 -18.86 8.55
N ASP A 65 11.81 -19.50 8.22
CA ASP A 65 12.19 -20.79 8.79
C ASP A 65 13.42 -20.61 9.70
N PRO A 66 13.37 -20.95 11.00
CA PRO A 66 12.19 -21.36 11.77
C PRO A 66 11.14 -20.24 11.95
N PRO A 67 9.86 -20.60 12.21
CA PRO A 67 8.76 -19.64 12.29
C PRO A 67 8.82 -18.76 13.55
N ILE A 68 8.23 -17.57 13.44
CA ILE A 68 8.17 -16.54 14.48
C ILE A 68 6.73 -16.11 14.78
N LYS A 69 6.43 -15.80 16.04
CA LYS A 69 5.19 -15.13 16.47
C LYS A 69 5.54 -13.72 16.96
N MET A 70 5.47 -12.75 16.06
CA MET A 70 5.89 -11.38 16.30
C MET A 70 5.07 -10.72 17.41
N THR A 71 5.77 -10.13 18.39
CA THR A 71 5.20 -9.46 19.57
C THR A 71 5.44 -7.95 19.55
N LYS A 72 6.50 -7.50 18.91
CA LYS A 72 6.73 -6.09 18.55
C LYS A 72 7.37 -6.05 17.18
N VAL A 73 6.92 -5.13 16.32
CA VAL A 73 7.39 -4.98 14.94
C VAL A 73 7.65 -3.51 14.64
N TRP A 74 8.70 -3.27 13.87
CA TRP A 74 9.05 -1.97 13.30
C TRP A 74 9.34 -2.11 11.81
N LEU A 75 8.91 -1.10 11.05
CA LEU A 75 9.18 -0.95 9.62
C LEU A 75 9.92 0.37 9.41
N ASN A 76 11.21 0.33 9.06
CA ASN A 76 12.10 1.52 9.07
C ASN A 76 11.96 2.32 10.39
N ASP A 77 12.01 1.60 11.53
CA ASP A 77 11.84 2.15 12.88
C ASP A 77 10.50 2.86 13.15
N VAL A 78 9.49 2.67 12.30
CA VAL A 78 8.09 3.00 12.57
C VAL A 78 7.40 1.80 13.22
N PRO A 79 6.82 1.94 14.43
CA PRO A 79 6.06 0.88 15.07
C PRO A 79 4.88 0.39 14.20
N ALA A 80 4.63 -0.92 14.22
CA ALA A 80 3.44 -1.51 13.64
C ALA A 80 2.73 -2.38 14.68
N TYR A 81 1.40 -2.25 14.75
CA TYR A 81 0.58 -2.97 15.72
C TYR A 81 0.56 -4.46 15.41
N THR A 82 0.98 -5.26 16.39
CA THR A 82 0.96 -6.74 16.37
C THR A 82 -0.22 -7.29 17.19
N GLY A 83 -0.27 -8.60 17.42
CA GLY A 83 -1.31 -9.22 18.26
C GLY A 83 -2.58 -9.58 17.48
N ILE A 84 -2.52 -9.50 16.15
CA ILE A 84 -3.59 -9.94 15.24
C ILE A 84 -3.41 -11.43 14.91
N ALA A 85 -2.21 -11.80 14.46
CA ALA A 85 -1.77 -13.19 14.29
C ALA A 85 -0.25 -13.30 14.50
N ALA A 86 0.39 -14.35 13.97
CA ALA A 86 1.81 -14.60 14.21
C ALA A 86 2.75 -13.70 13.39
N VAL A 87 2.38 -13.32 12.17
CA VAL A 87 3.20 -12.50 11.24
C VAL A 87 2.37 -11.40 10.56
N ASP A 88 1.25 -11.04 11.18
CA ASP A 88 0.34 -9.99 10.74
C ASP A 88 0.55 -8.72 11.55
N VAL A 89 0.58 -7.59 10.85
CA VAL A 89 0.64 -6.27 11.48
C VAL A 89 -0.32 -5.28 10.82
N TYR A 90 -0.70 -4.28 11.60
CA TYR A 90 -1.35 -3.08 11.10
C TYR A 90 -0.45 -1.85 11.33
N ILE A 91 -0.13 -1.11 10.28
CA ILE A 91 0.64 0.15 10.38
C ILE A 91 -0.28 1.34 10.15
N GLY A 92 -0.27 2.27 11.10
CA GLY A 92 -1.08 3.49 11.02
C GLY A 92 -0.42 4.56 10.15
N ALA A 93 -1.22 5.22 9.31
CA ALA A 93 -0.93 6.42 8.53
C ALA A 93 0.00 7.43 9.24
N ALA A 94 -0.41 7.73 10.47
CA ALA A 94 0.13 8.80 11.30
C ALA A 94 1.14 8.31 12.35
N GLU A 95 1.47 7.02 12.39
CA GLU A 95 2.46 6.51 13.32
C GLU A 95 3.84 7.11 12.98
N LEU A 96 4.58 7.58 13.99
CA LEU A 96 5.85 8.25 13.77
C LEU A 96 7.02 7.26 13.88
N SER A 97 8.10 7.55 13.17
CA SER A 97 9.37 6.86 13.40
C SER A 97 9.88 7.15 14.81
N GLU A 98 10.35 6.11 15.51
CA GLU A 98 11.01 6.26 16.81
C GLU A 98 12.35 7.00 16.69
N THR A 99 12.99 6.98 15.52
CA THR A 99 14.30 7.60 15.28
C THR A 99 14.21 8.94 14.58
N GLU A 100 13.27 9.11 13.64
CA GLU A 100 13.16 10.33 12.81
C GLU A 100 11.98 11.25 13.18
N GLY A 101 11.09 10.81 14.06
CA GLY A 101 9.95 11.60 14.52
C GLY A 101 9.03 12.00 13.37
N MET A 102 8.69 13.28 13.25
CA MET A 102 7.78 13.78 12.21
C MET A 102 8.35 13.76 10.78
N ASN A 103 9.66 13.53 10.61
CA ASN A 103 10.28 13.51 9.28
C ASN A 103 9.99 12.21 8.52
N TYR A 104 9.63 11.14 9.23
CA TYR A 104 9.33 9.83 8.64
C TYR A 104 8.33 9.05 9.52
N GLY A 105 7.46 8.25 8.92
CA GLY A 105 6.33 7.63 9.62
C GLY A 105 5.59 6.62 8.77
N GLY A 106 4.42 6.17 9.23
CA GLY A 106 3.69 5.08 8.60
C GLY A 106 3.25 5.37 7.18
N ALA A 107 2.84 6.60 6.87
CA ALA A 107 2.52 7.01 5.50
C ALA A 107 3.71 6.84 4.55
N TYR A 108 4.91 7.18 5.01
CA TYR A 108 6.15 7.05 4.23
C TYR A 108 6.53 5.58 4.03
N VAL A 109 6.36 4.73 5.06
CA VAL A 109 6.54 3.27 4.90
C VAL A 109 5.61 2.71 3.84
N ILE A 110 4.34 3.09 3.87
CA ILE A 110 3.33 2.62 2.90
C ILE A 110 3.70 3.09 1.50
N GLU A 111 4.07 4.37 1.33
CA GLU A 111 4.54 4.91 0.05
C GLU A 111 5.77 4.17 -0.47
N ASP A 112 6.77 3.96 0.38
CA ASP A 112 8.01 3.27 0.02
C ASP A 112 7.74 1.84 -0.47
N LEU A 113 6.84 1.11 0.19
CA LEU A 113 6.41 -0.22 -0.26
C LEU A 113 5.68 -0.14 -1.61
N ILE A 114 4.77 0.81 -1.81
CA ILE A 114 4.05 1.00 -3.09
C ILE A 114 5.02 1.30 -4.23
N LEU A 115 6.07 2.09 -3.97
CA LEU A 115 7.14 2.39 -4.91
C LEU A 115 8.12 1.23 -5.12
N GLY A 116 7.97 0.13 -4.39
CA GLY A 116 8.84 -1.04 -4.48
C GLY A 116 10.20 -0.84 -3.81
N LYS A 117 10.35 0.17 -2.96
CA LYS A 117 11.57 0.39 -2.18
C LYS A 117 11.69 -0.67 -1.09
N SER A 118 12.92 -0.84 -0.63
CA SER A 118 13.25 -1.75 0.46
C SER A 118 12.96 -1.11 1.81
N VAL A 119 12.20 -1.82 2.66
CA VAL A 119 11.86 -1.41 4.02
C VAL A 119 12.46 -2.40 5.00
N LYS A 120 13.18 -1.91 6.01
CA LYS A 120 13.76 -2.70 7.08
C LYS A 120 12.65 -3.20 8.01
N LEU A 121 12.46 -4.51 8.07
CA LEU A 121 11.59 -5.19 9.02
C LEU A 121 12.42 -5.64 10.22
N ARG A 122 12.06 -5.16 11.42
CA ARG A 122 12.60 -5.66 12.69
C ARG A 122 11.45 -6.17 13.54
N ALA A 123 11.58 -7.36 14.10
CA ALA A 123 10.59 -7.91 15.02
C ALA A 123 11.20 -8.69 16.16
N THR A 124 10.52 -8.66 17.30
CA THR A 124 10.84 -9.45 18.50
C THR A 124 9.68 -10.34 18.88
N ALA A 125 9.98 -11.46 19.55
CA ALA A 125 9.04 -12.47 19.98
C ALA A 125 9.55 -13.16 21.26
N TYR A 126 8.63 -13.61 22.11
CA TYR A 126 8.98 -14.36 23.33
C TYR A 126 9.43 -15.80 23.05
N GLY A 127 9.06 -16.35 21.88
CA GLY A 127 9.37 -17.71 21.46
C GLY A 127 8.48 -18.76 22.13
N THR A 128 8.06 -19.76 21.36
CA THR A 128 7.31 -20.94 21.83
C THR A 128 7.80 -22.20 21.12
N ASP A 129 7.31 -23.38 21.52
CA ASP A 129 7.64 -24.63 20.83
C ASP A 129 7.23 -24.60 19.34
N CYS A 130 6.06 -24.03 19.03
CA CYS A 130 5.58 -23.89 17.64
C CYS A 130 6.22 -22.71 16.88
N TYR A 131 6.74 -21.72 17.60
CA TYR A 131 7.33 -20.49 17.03
C TYR A 131 8.64 -20.18 17.74
N PRO A 132 9.72 -20.95 17.50
CA PRO A 132 10.91 -20.90 18.33
C PRO A 132 11.79 -19.67 18.05
N ARG A 133 11.62 -19.00 16.90
CA ARG A 133 12.37 -17.79 16.56
C ARG A 133 11.93 -16.63 17.46
N ARG A 134 12.90 -15.95 18.07
CA ARG A 134 12.67 -14.82 18.99
C ARG A 134 12.93 -13.45 18.39
N GLU A 135 13.67 -13.39 17.28
CA GLU A 135 14.00 -12.14 16.61
C GLU A 135 14.14 -12.35 15.12
N ILE A 136 13.85 -11.30 14.36
CA ILE A 136 14.16 -11.21 12.94
C ILE A 136 14.47 -9.76 12.59
N GLU A 137 15.52 -9.58 11.80
CA GLU A 137 15.86 -8.33 11.16
C GLU A 137 16.15 -8.65 9.69
N THR A 138 15.40 -8.04 8.79
CA THR A 138 15.51 -8.28 7.35
C THR A 138 14.97 -7.09 6.57
N TYR A 139 15.02 -7.17 5.24
CA TYR A 139 14.42 -6.20 4.34
C TYR A 139 13.27 -6.83 3.57
N ILE A 140 12.20 -6.06 3.39
CA ILE A 140 11.01 -6.44 2.63
C ILE A 140 10.75 -5.42 1.52
N THR A 141 10.06 -5.87 0.47
CA THR A 141 9.47 -5.03 -0.58
C THR A 141 8.04 -5.50 -0.82
N ARG A 142 7.27 -4.77 -1.62
CA ARG A 142 5.93 -5.23 -2.06
C ARG A 142 5.96 -6.62 -2.70
N ASP A 143 7.05 -7.00 -3.36
CA ASP A 143 7.15 -8.29 -4.06
C ASP A 143 7.54 -9.45 -3.12
N THR A 144 8.08 -9.17 -1.93
CA THR A 144 8.43 -10.19 -0.92
C THR A 144 7.38 -10.35 0.17
N ILE A 145 6.50 -9.35 0.33
CA ILE A 145 5.37 -9.41 1.27
C ILE A 145 4.37 -10.44 0.75
N ASN A 146 3.84 -11.28 1.65
CA ASN A 146 2.88 -12.32 1.28
C ASN A 146 1.51 -11.71 0.92
N GLN A 147 0.98 -10.83 1.77
CA GLN A 147 -0.28 -10.12 1.52
C GLN A 147 -0.24 -8.70 2.10
N ALA A 148 -0.88 -7.76 1.41
CA ALA A 148 -1.06 -6.39 1.87
C ALA A 148 -2.45 -5.87 1.47
N TYR A 149 -3.12 -5.17 2.38
CA TYR A 149 -4.45 -4.56 2.20
C TYR A 149 -4.47 -3.10 2.64
#